data_AF-A0A434RET0-F1
#
_entry.id   AF-A0A434RET0-F1
#
_cell.length_a   1.000
_cell.length_b   1.000
_cell.length_c   1.000
_cell.angle_alpha   90.00
_cell.angle_beta   90.00
_cell.angle_gamma   90.00
#
_symmetry.space_group_name_H-M   'P 1'
#
loop_
_entity.id
_entity.type
_entity.pdbx_description
1 polymer ?
#
loop_
_entity_poly.entity_id
_entity_poly.type
_entity_poly.pdbx_seq_one_letter_code
_entity_poly.pdbx_strand_id
1 'polypeptide(L)'
;QLCRDQGAAEVTIVGDLAEIDLRDGFSWFDAAIVDLMLGGTSTLDFAERLRSAGIPFVFASGYSDAEDLEGSFPEIKLVTKPYSGDDLIQALALACRRAKAA
;
A
#
# COMPACT_ATOMS: atom_id res chain seq x y z
N GLN A 1 -11.01 11.05 -0.53
CA GLN A 1 -11.98 11.33 -1.60
C GLN A 1 -11.64 10.51 -2.85
N LEU A 2 -10.42 10.68 -3.40
CA LEU A 2 -9.92 9.97 -4.58
C LEU A 2 -10.29 8.47 -4.68
N CYS A 3 -9.95 7.62 -3.70
CA CYS A 3 -10.27 6.19 -3.80
C CYS A 3 -11.78 5.91 -3.84
N ARG A 4 -12.61 6.71 -3.15
CA ARG A 4 -14.07 6.58 -3.17
C ARG A 4 -14.64 6.97 -4.54
N ASP A 5 -14.11 8.04 -5.14
CA ASP A 5 -14.51 8.47 -6.48
C ASP A 5 -14.18 7.40 -7.55
N GLN A 6 -13.21 6.53 -7.25
CA GLN A 6 -12.77 5.41 -8.08
C GLN A 6 -13.41 4.07 -7.69
N GLY A 7 -14.44 4.09 -6.84
CA GLY A 7 -15.28 2.93 -6.53
C GLY A 7 -14.93 2.16 -5.24
N ALA A 8 -13.99 2.65 -4.42
CA ALA A 8 -13.78 2.06 -3.10
C ALA A 8 -15.01 2.30 -2.21
N ALA A 9 -15.63 1.21 -1.72
CA ALA A 9 -16.81 1.28 -0.85
C ALA A 9 -16.47 1.89 0.51
N GLU A 10 -15.33 1.50 1.08
CA GLU A 10 -14.81 2.00 2.34
C GLU A 10 -13.35 2.44 2.17
N VAL A 11 -12.97 3.50 2.88
CA VAL A 11 -11.59 3.99 2.90
C VAL A 11 -11.27 4.37 4.34
N THR A 12 -10.26 3.70 4.89
CA THR A 12 -9.73 3.97 6.23
C THR A 12 -8.30 4.48 6.09
N ILE A 13 -8.01 5.57 6.78
CA ILE A 13 -6.67 6.16 6.85
C ILE A 13 -6.10 5.79 8.22
N VAL A 14 -4.88 5.29 8.23
CA VAL A 14 -4.17 4.93 9.45
C VAL A 14 -2.88 5.74 9.50
N GLY A 15 -2.70 6.49 10.58
CA GLY A 15 -1.55 7.37 10.78
C GLY A 15 -0.41 6.72 11.57
N ASP A 16 -0.69 5.59 12.24
CA ASP A 16 0.26 4.83 13.05
C ASP A 16 -0.07 3.34 12.93
N LEU A 17 0.95 2.49 12.69
CA LEU A 17 0.79 1.04 12.60
C LEU A 17 0.18 0.42 13.87
N ALA A 18 0.40 1.03 15.05
CA ALA A 18 -0.19 0.59 16.30
C ALA A 18 -1.74 0.59 16.26
N GLU A 19 -2.35 1.46 15.45
CA GLU A 19 -3.81 1.50 15.28
C GLU A 19 -4.35 0.30 14.48
N ILE A 20 -3.51 -0.33 13.64
CA ILE A 20 -3.90 -1.48 12.82
C ILE A 20 -3.94 -2.74 13.68
N ASP A 21 -2.94 -2.92 14.54
CA ASP A 21 -2.86 -4.09 15.42
C ASP A 21 -4.02 -4.15 16.43
N LEU A 22 -4.64 -3.00 16.75
CA LEU A 22 -5.84 -2.91 17.60
C LEU A 22 -7.15 -3.31 16.90
N ARG A 23 -7.17 -3.47 15.57
CA ARG A 23 -8.40 -3.68 14.77
C ARG A 23 -8.62 -5.13 14.30
N ASP A 24 -8.12 -6.12 15.03
CA ASP A 24 -8.25 -7.56 14.69
C ASP A 24 -7.61 -7.98 13.35
N GLY A 25 -6.54 -7.28 12.93
CA GLY A 25 -5.65 -7.74 11.85
C GLY A 25 -5.98 -7.22 10.45
N PHE A 26 -5.54 -7.95 9.42
CA PHE A 26 -5.55 -7.56 8.00
C PHE A 26 -6.83 -7.90 7.24
N SER A 27 -7.69 -8.72 7.83
CA SER A 27 -8.80 -9.43 7.17
C SER A 27 -9.92 -8.55 6.61
N TRP A 28 -9.79 -7.22 6.71
CA TRP A 28 -10.78 -6.25 6.28
C TRP A 28 -10.34 -5.36 5.11
N PHE A 29 -9.09 -5.46 4.65
CA PHE A 29 -8.62 -4.66 3.51
C PHE A 29 -8.56 -5.48 2.23
N ASP A 30 -9.24 -5.02 1.19
CA ASP A 30 -9.12 -5.56 -0.16
C ASP A 30 -7.83 -5.11 -0.86
N ALA A 31 -7.30 -3.94 -0.46
CA ALA A 31 -6.05 -3.38 -0.97
C ALA A 31 -5.50 -2.30 -0.03
N ALA A 32 -4.20 -1.99 -0.15
CA ALA A 32 -3.56 -0.94 0.66
C ALA A 32 -2.66 0.01 -0.15
N ILE A 33 -2.58 1.25 0.33
CA ILE A 33 -1.58 2.23 -0.10
C ILE A 33 -0.69 2.50 1.11
N VAL A 34 0.60 2.22 1.00
CA VAL A 34 1.54 2.21 2.14
C VAL A 34 2.62 3.26 1.93
N ASP A 35 2.80 4.18 2.87
CA ASP A 35 4.00 5.03 2.90
C ASP A 35 5.16 4.23 3.49
N LEU A 36 6.38 4.35 2.95
CA LEU A 36 7.55 3.61 3.47
C LEU A 36 7.93 4.01 4.89
N MET A 37 7.69 5.28 5.22
CA MET A 37 7.98 5.86 6.51
C MET A 37 6.72 6.49 7.07
N LEU A 38 6.15 5.87 8.10
CA LEU A 38 4.96 6.36 8.79
C LEU A 38 5.36 6.79 10.21
N GLY A 39 5.23 8.07 10.53
CA GLY A 39 5.58 8.59 11.87
C GLY A 39 7.06 8.43 12.26
N GLY A 40 7.97 8.21 11.30
CA GLY A 40 9.38 7.92 11.56
C GLY A 40 9.71 6.42 11.70
N THR A 41 8.71 5.55 11.56
CA THR A 41 8.87 4.09 11.58
C THR A 41 8.79 3.52 10.16
N SER A 42 9.67 2.56 9.86
CA SER A 42 9.64 1.81 8.60
C SER A 42 8.40 0.91 8.55
N THR A 43 7.72 0.91 7.42
CA THR A 43 6.56 0.03 7.17
C THR A 43 6.94 -1.23 6.39
N LEU A 44 8.23 -1.56 6.24
CA LEU A 44 8.63 -2.74 5.46
C LEU A 44 8.14 -4.05 6.09
N ASP A 45 8.25 -4.19 7.42
CA ASP A 45 7.68 -5.35 8.14
C ASP A 45 6.16 -5.43 7.98
N PHE A 46 5.49 -4.27 7.91
CA PHE A 46 4.06 -4.20 7.65
C PHE A 46 3.71 -4.63 6.22
N ALA A 47 4.49 -4.21 5.23
CA ALA A 47 4.35 -4.63 3.83
C ALA A 47 4.56 -6.14 3.65
N GLU A 48 5.49 -6.75 4.40
CA GLU A 48 5.66 -8.20 4.44
C GLU A 48 4.41 -8.92 4.96
N ARG A 49 3.79 -8.38 6.02
CA ARG A 49 2.55 -8.96 6.55
C ARG A 49 1.40 -8.87 5.53
N LEU A 50 1.27 -7.75 4.80
CA LEU A 50 0.29 -7.61 3.71
C LEU A 50 0.53 -8.62 2.59
N ARG A 51 1.80 -8.78 2.17
CA ARG A 51 2.21 -9.77 1.16
C ARG A 51 1.85 -11.19 1.60
N SER A 52 2.19 -11.56 2.84
CA SER A 52 1.89 -12.88 3.39
C SER A 52 0.38 -13.12 3.53
N ALA A 53 -0.41 -12.07 3.69
CA ALA A 53 -1.87 -12.14 3.72
C ALA A 53 -2.52 -12.16 2.33
N GLY A 54 -1.73 -12.03 1.24
CA GLY A 54 -2.25 -11.97 -0.13
C GLY A 54 -2.97 -10.66 -0.47
N ILE A 55 -2.79 -9.61 0.33
CA ILE A 55 -3.46 -8.32 0.10
C ILE A 55 -2.64 -7.52 -0.92
N PRO A 56 -3.22 -7.10 -2.06
CA PRO A 56 -2.53 -6.26 -3.02
C PRO A 56 -2.28 -4.87 -2.44
N PHE A 57 -1.06 -4.35 -2.64
CA PHE A 57 -0.72 -3.02 -2.19
C PHE A 57 0.27 -2.32 -3.11
N VAL A 58 0.42 -1.01 -2.90
CA VAL A 58 1.44 -0.17 -3.54
C VAL A 58 2.14 0.68 -2.49
N PHE A 59 3.41 1.02 -2.75
CA PHE A 59 4.11 2.01 -1.95
C PHE A 59 3.89 3.41 -2.51
N ALA A 60 3.74 4.39 -1.62
CA ALA A 60 3.55 5.79 -1.96
C ALA A 60 4.45 6.68 -1.07
N SER A 61 5.71 6.85 -1.47
CA SER A 61 6.73 7.51 -0.63
C SER A 61 7.47 8.62 -1.37
N GLY A 62 7.93 9.63 -0.62
CA GLY A 62 8.88 10.62 -1.14
C GLY A 62 10.34 10.16 -1.04
N TYR A 63 10.57 9.01 -0.41
CA TYR A 63 11.87 8.38 -0.34
C TYR A 63 12.18 7.71 -1.69
N SER A 64 13.34 8.03 -2.25
CA SER A 64 13.69 7.69 -3.64
C SER A 64 14.59 6.46 -3.76
N ASP A 65 14.92 5.77 -2.66
CA ASP A 65 15.72 4.54 -2.71
C ASP A 65 14.85 3.37 -3.16
N ALA A 66 14.55 3.38 -4.46
CA ALA A 66 13.83 2.31 -5.14
C ALA A 66 14.67 1.03 -5.23
N GLU A 67 16.00 1.12 -5.18
CA GLU A 67 16.92 -0.01 -5.34
C GLU A 67 16.75 -1.06 -4.23
N ASP A 68 16.66 -0.64 -2.98
CA ASP A 68 16.41 -1.54 -1.84
C ASP A 68 15.03 -2.19 -1.92
N LEU A 69 14.04 -1.43 -2.39
CA LEU A 69 12.68 -1.91 -2.58
C LEU A 69 12.54 -2.94 -3.70
N GLU A 70 13.24 -2.75 -4.82
CA GLU A 70 13.25 -3.72 -5.93
C GLU A 70 13.84 -5.07 -5.49
N GLY A 71 14.79 -5.06 -4.54
CA GLY A 71 15.35 -6.29 -3.95
C GLY A 71 14.35 -7.05 -3.07
N SER A 72 13.61 -6.36 -2.20
CA SER A 72 12.70 -7.00 -1.23
C SER A 72 11.26 -7.19 -1.75
N PHE A 73 10.80 -6.30 -2.63
CA PHE A 73 9.43 -6.23 -3.15
C PHE A 73 9.39 -6.02 -4.68
N PRO A 74 10.02 -6.90 -5.49
CA PRO A 74 10.16 -6.71 -6.93
C PRO A 74 8.82 -6.60 -7.69
N GLU A 75 7.75 -7.15 -7.13
CA GLU A 75 6.42 -7.16 -7.75
C GLU A 75 5.52 -5.98 -7.34
N ILE A 76 5.96 -5.21 -6.33
CA ILE A 76 5.19 -4.12 -5.73
C ILE A 76 5.63 -2.78 -6.32
N LYS A 77 4.67 -1.98 -6.77
CA LYS A 77 4.97 -0.69 -7.38
C LYS A 77 5.24 0.38 -6.32
N LEU A 78 6.35 1.11 -6.46
CA LEU A 78 6.59 2.38 -5.78
C LEU A 78 6.06 3.54 -6.64
N VAL A 79 5.20 4.36 -6.05
CA VAL A 79 4.71 5.63 -6.58
C VAL A 79 5.41 6.75 -5.82
N THR A 80 6.34 7.44 -6.47
CA THR A 80 7.17 8.45 -5.80
C THR A 80 6.40 9.77 -5.62
N LYS A 81 6.56 10.42 -4.46
CA LYS A 81 6.02 11.77 -4.24
C LYS A 81 6.93 12.80 -4.95
N PRO A 82 6.37 13.88 -5.54
CA PRO A 82 4.93 14.14 -5.67
C PRO A 82 4.31 13.30 -6.78
N TYR A 83 3.16 12.68 -6.48
CA TYR A 83 2.38 11.88 -7.44
C TYR A 83 1.05 12.55 -7.76
N SER A 84 0.51 12.26 -8.94
CA SER A 84 -0.89 12.58 -9.23
C SER A 84 -1.82 11.54 -8.58
N GLY A 85 -3.07 11.92 -8.34
CA GLY A 85 -4.08 10.97 -7.88
C GLY A 85 -4.29 9.82 -8.88
N ASP A 86 -4.24 10.13 -10.17
CA ASP A 86 -4.42 9.15 -11.24
C ASP A 86 -3.29 8.12 -11.25
N ASP A 87 -2.03 8.54 -11.11
CA ASP A 87 -0.88 7.61 -11.07
C ASP A 87 -0.99 6.63 -9.90
N LEU A 88 -1.40 7.13 -8.73
CA LEU A 88 -1.58 6.32 -7.53
C LEU A 88 -2.70 5.30 -7.70
N ILE A 89 -3.84 5.72 -8.25
CA ILE A 89 -4.99 4.84 -8.49
C ILE A 89 -4.68 3.81 -9.56
N GLN A 90 -4.00 4.18 -10.65
CA GLN A 90 -3.63 3.23 -11.70
C GLN A 90 -2.67 2.17 -11.18
N ALA A 91 -1.70 2.55 -10.35
CA ALA A 91 -0.79 1.60 -9.71
C ALA A 91 -1.56 0.63 -8.79
N LEU A 92 -2.46 1.14 -7.95
CA LEU A 92 -3.27 0.31 -7.05
C LEU A 92 -4.19 -0.63 -7.83
N ALA A 93 -4.87 -0.14 -8.87
CA ALA A 93 -5.74 -0.94 -9.71
C ALA A 93 -4.97 -2.07 -10.43
N LEU A 94 -3.72 -1.82 -10.85
CA LEU A 94 -2.86 -2.85 -11.41
C LEU A 94 -2.48 -3.92 -10.38
N ALA A 95 -2.17 -3.52 -9.14
CA ALA A 95 -1.89 -4.45 -8.05
C ALA A 95 -3.10 -5.35 -7.77
N CYS A 96 -4.31 -4.78 -7.67
CA CYS A 96 -5.53 -5.56 -7.46
C CYS A 96 -5.82 -6.55 -8.60
N ARG A 97 -5.58 -6.15 -9.86
CA ARG A 97 -5.75 -7.06 -11.01
C ARG A 97 -4.80 -8.25 -10.96
N ARG A 98 -3.55 -8.05 -10.54
CA ARG A 98 -2.56 -9.13 -10.39
C ARG A 98 -2.97 -10.12 -9.31
N ALA A 99 -3.39 -9.63 -8.14
CA ALA A 99 -3.83 -10.48 -7.04
C ALA A 99 -5.05 -11.35 -7.40
N LYS A 100 -5.93 -10.86 -8.28
CA LYS A 100 -7.09 -11.64 -8.76
C LYS A 100 -6.74 -12.72 -9.79
N ALA A 101 -5.57 -12.63 -10.42
CA ALA A 101 -5.13 -13.54 -11.47
C ALA A 101 -4.20 -14.66 -10.96
N ALA A 102 -3.75 -14.57 -9.70
CA ALA A 102 -2.96 -15.59 -9.00
C ALA A 102 -3.86 -16.57 -8.25
#